data_AF-A0A7W1U757-F1
#
_entry.id   AF-A0A7W1U757-F1
#
_cell.length_a   1.000
_cell.length_b   1.000
_cell.length_c   1.000
_cell.angle_alpha   90.00
_cell.angle_beta   90.00
_cell.angle_gamma   90.00
#
_symmetry.space_group_name_H-M   'P 1'
#
loop_
_entity.id
_entity.type
_entity.pdbx_description
1 polymer ?
#
loop_
_entity_poly.entity_id
_entity_poly.type
_entity_poly.pdbx_seq_one_letter_code
_entity_poly.pdbx_strand_id
1 'polypeptide(L)'
;MLAVLLIVILRAVVTEVAQDVIEVRYPRGYLHWDRSGKIANDLLLRFPGIEVDEGSPAEVTLSHKDEQVTFVYGVQLARVVLIPKSAQSDKLGDYANEFINIVLRNLEVKTLTRVAQRVIYHILTESKAEAEERLEKFAKRHHAGANVLSSSGDERLSAKKLRELMLRFEDEKTGINITLKAGESVFNITGPNSDELRPHIPPPKYFLVFSADIYTKQPLAAAELIVSELIRSNDKLVSTRLLPLFTD
;
A
#
# COMPACT_ATOMS: atom_id res chain seq x y z
N MET A 1 15.93 -10.13 51.78
CA MET A 1 15.32 -10.82 50.64
C MET A 1 14.71 -9.76 49.73
N LEU A 2 15.47 -9.30 48.73
CA LEU A 2 15.08 -8.18 47.86
C LEU A 2 14.25 -8.74 46.70
N ALA A 3 12.99 -8.34 46.59
CA ALA A 3 12.17 -8.63 45.43
C ALA A 3 12.60 -7.70 44.28
N VAL A 4 13.30 -8.23 43.29
CA VAL A 4 13.59 -7.53 42.04
C VAL A 4 12.31 -7.52 41.22
N LEU A 5 11.65 -6.36 41.19
CA LEU A 5 10.50 -6.10 40.34
C LEU A 5 11.00 -5.98 38.90
N LEU A 6 10.91 -7.08 38.13
CA LEU A 6 11.22 -7.10 36.71
C LEU A 6 10.07 -6.39 35.97
N ILE A 7 10.20 -5.07 35.77
CA ILE A 7 9.29 -4.32 34.90
C ILE A 7 9.64 -4.70 33.45
N VAL A 8 8.93 -5.70 32.91
CA VAL A 8 8.92 -5.95 31.47
C VAL A 8 8.11 -4.82 30.84
N ILE A 9 8.80 -3.76 30.40
CA ILE A 9 8.20 -2.76 29.51
C ILE A 9 8.04 -3.44 28.16
N LEU A 10 6.89 -4.07 27.94
CA LEU A 10 6.44 -4.42 26.59
C LEU A 10 6.25 -3.09 25.85
N ARG A 11 7.27 -2.67 25.09
CA ARG A 11 7.13 -1.58 24.13
C ARG A 11 6.11 -2.05 23.09
N ALA A 12 4.87 -1.54 23.20
CA ALA A 12 3.86 -1.78 22.19
C ALA A 12 4.39 -1.32 20.84
N VAL A 13 4.41 -2.22 19.85
CA VAL A 13 4.80 -1.87 18.49
C VAL A 13 3.67 -1.04 17.89
N VAL A 14 3.94 0.25 17.69
CA VAL A 14 2.98 1.16 17.05
C VAL A 14 3.02 0.91 15.54
N THR A 15 1.86 0.52 15.01
CA THR A 15 1.66 0.30 13.57
C THR A 15 0.58 1.26 13.07
N GLU A 16 0.85 1.89 11.94
CA GLU A 16 -0.08 2.80 11.28
C GLU A 16 -0.31 2.34 9.85
N VAL A 17 -1.58 2.23 9.42
CA VAL A 17 -1.89 2.02 8.00
C VAL A 17 -1.53 3.30 7.26
N ALA A 18 -0.55 3.22 6.39
CA ALA A 18 -0.06 4.35 5.61
C ALA A 18 -0.85 4.52 4.30
N GLN A 19 -1.23 3.42 3.68
CA GLN A 19 -1.92 3.43 2.39
C GLN A 19 -2.67 2.11 2.19
N ASP A 20 -3.86 2.20 1.59
CA ASP A 20 -4.57 1.03 1.08
C ASP A 20 -5.00 1.28 -0.37
N VAL A 21 -4.80 0.28 -1.22
CA VAL A 21 -4.99 0.39 -2.66
C VAL A 21 -5.76 -0.81 -3.16
N ILE A 22 -6.86 -0.56 -3.86
CA ILE A 22 -7.56 -1.57 -4.65
C ILE A 22 -7.30 -1.29 -6.11
N GLU A 23 -6.84 -2.30 -6.84
CA GLU A 23 -6.59 -2.22 -8.28
C GLU A 23 -7.24 -3.40 -8.99
N VAL A 24 -7.97 -3.10 -10.07
CA VAL A 24 -8.38 -4.09 -11.06
C VAL A 24 -7.67 -3.78 -12.36
N ARG A 25 -7.23 -4.83 -13.06
CA ARG A 25 -6.73 -4.74 -14.44
C ARG A 25 -7.62 -5.55 -15.35
N TYR A 26 -7.70 -5.11 -16.59
CA TYR A 26 -8.48 -5.75 -17.63
C TYR A 26 -7.74 -5.63 -18.97
N PRO A 27 -8.05 -6.49 -19.96
CA PRO A 27 -7.28 -6.54 -21.19
C PRO A 27 -7.22 -5.19 -21.91
N ARG A 28 -8.40 -4.59 -22.16
CA ARG A 28 -8.60 -3.24 -22.74
C ARG A 28 -10.00 -2.71 -22.42
N GLY A 29 -10.10 -1.44 -22.05
CA GLY A 29 -11.33 -0.66 -21.94
C GLY A 29 -11.50 0.22 -23.17
N TYR A 30 -11.94 -0.37 -24.30
CA TYR A 30 -12.02 0.33 -25.60
C TYR A 30 -12.88 1.60 -25.57
N LEU A 31 -13.88 1.63 -24.68
CA LEU A 31 -14.80 2.76 -24.51
C LEU A 31 -14.24 3.85 -23.58
N HIS A 32 -12.99 3.75 -23.13
CA HIS A 32 -12.40 4.71 -22.19
C HIS A 32 -12.49 6.14 -22.71
N TRP A 33 -12.04 6.38 -23.93
CA TRP A 33 -12.05 7.71 -24.51
C TRP A 33 -13.48 8.27 -24.63
N ASP A 34 -14.40 7.48 -25.17
CA ASP A 34 -15.77 7.92 -25.44
C ASP A 34 -16.61 8.13 -24.17
N ARG A 35 -16.31 7.37 -23.10
CA ARG A 35 -17.12 7.37 -21.87
C ARG A 35 -16.45 8.01 -20.67
N SER A 36 -15.22 8.53 -20.78
CA SER A 36 -14.53 9.18 -19.65
C SER A 36 -15.35 10.32 -19.05
N GLY A 37 -15.90 11.23 -19.87
CA GLY A 37 -16.75 12.32 -19.37
C GLY A 37 -17.98 11.82 -18.60
N LYS A 38 -18.60 10.73 -19.07
CA LYS A 38 -19.73 10.09 -18.38
C LYS A 38 -19.30 9.43 -17.07
N ILE A 39 -18.20 8.68 -17.06
CA ILE A 39 -17.66 8.04 -15.86
C ILE A 39 -17.34 9.09 -14.79
N ALA A 40 -16.62 10.16 -15.16
CA ALA A 40 -16.32 11.26 -14.26
C ALA A 40 -17.61 11.88 -13.68
N ASN A 41 -18.60 12.16 -14.53
CA ASN A 41 -19.87 12.73 -14.06
C ASN A 41 -20.64 11.78 -13.13
N ASP A 42 -20.71 10.48 -13.44
CA ASP A 42 -21.33 9.46 -12.57
C ASP A 42 -20.64 9.43 -11.19
N LEU A 43 -19.31 9.54 -11.15
CA LEU A 43 -18.52 9.56 -9.91
C LEU A 43 -18.74 10.84 -9.10
N LEU A 44 -18.76 12.00 -9.75
CA LEU A 44 -19.02 13.30 -9.10
C LEU A 44 -20.43 13.35 -8.48
N LEU A 45 -21.42 12.75 -9.14
CA LEU A 45 -22.78 12.62 -8.60
C LEU A 45 -22.84 11.66 -7.41
N ARG A 46 -22.05 10.58 -7.44
CA ARG A 46 -22.04 9.56 -6.38
C ARG A 46 -21.29 10.03 -5.14
N PHE A 47 -20.22 10.79 -5.31
CA PHE A 47 -19.32 11.21 -4.25
C PHE A 47 -19.13 12.73 -4.28
N PRO A 48 -20.02 13.48 -3.58
CA PRO A 48 -19.86 14.92 -3.46
C PRO A 48 -18.51 15.25 -2.84
N GLY A 49 -17.74 16.14 -3.47
CA GLY A 49 -16.40 16.54 -3.00
C GLY A 49 -15.23 15.88 -3.73
N ILE A 50 -15.49 14.96 -4.66
CA ILE A 50 -14.49 14.56 -5.66
C ILE A 50 -14.28 15.70 -6.67
N GLU A 51 -13.04 15.90 -7.10
CA GLU A 51 -12.66 16.77 -8.20
C GLU A 51 -11.88 15.97 -9.26
N VAL A 52 -11.93 16.41 -10.51
CA VAL A 52 -11.07 15.87 -11.57
C VAL A 52 -9.72 16.57 -11.50
N ASP A 53 -8.65 15.82 -11.27
CA ASP A 53 -7.29 16.37 -11.20
C ASP A 53 -6.65 16.42 -12.59
N GLU A 54 -6.73 15.31 -13.33
CA GLU A 54 -6.09 15.16 -14.64
C GLU A 54 -6.91 14.22 -15.54
N GLY A 55 -6.92 14.48 -16.85
CA GLY A 55 -7.50 13.60 -17.84
C GLY A 55 -6.63 13.52 -19.09
N SER A 56 -6.28 12.30 -19.48
CA SER A 56 -5.50 11.99 -20.69
C SER A 56 -6.14 10.84 -21.47
N PRO A 57 -5.71 10.57 -22.71
CA PRO A 57 -6.16 9.38 -23.43
C PRO A 57 -5.79 8.04 -22.78
N ALA A 58 -4.82 8.04 -21.86
CA ALA A 58 -4.36 6.84 -21.17
C ALA A 58 -5.12 6.57 -19.87
N GLU A 59 -5.33 7.62 -19.08
CA GLU A 59 -5.98 7.58 -17.77
C GLU A 59 -6.58 8.92 -17.35
N VAL A 60 -7.55 8.85 -16.45
CA VAL A 60 -8.18 9.97 -15.76
C VAL A 60 -8.01 9.77 -14.25
N THR A 61 -7.61 10.84 -13.57
CA THR A 61 -7.39 10.90 -12.12
C THR A 61 -8.39 11.86 -11.49
N LEU A 62 -9.02 11.40 -10.40
CA LEU A 62 -9.91 12.20 -9.57
C LEU A 62 -9.50 12.07 -8.10
N SER A 63 -9.71 13.10 -7.29
CA SER A 63 -9.40 13.05 -5.86
C SER A 63 -10.52 13.60 -5.00
N HIS A 64 -10.72 12.97 -3.85
CA HIS A 64 -11.46 13.53 -2.72
C HIS A 64 -10.43 14.01 -1.69
N LYS A 65 -9.97 15.27 -1.82
CA LYS A 65 -8.86 15.82 -1.01
C LYS A 65 -9.13 15.73 0.50
N ASP A 66 -10.37 16.02 0.91
CA ASP A 66 -10.78 15.92 2.31
C ASP A 66 -10.86 14.50 2.85
N GLU A 67 -10.94 13.48 2.01
CA GLU A 67 -10.94 12.08 2.45
C GLU A 67 -9.62 11.39 2.11
N GLN A 68 -8.69 12.11 1.49
CA GLN A 68 -7.41 11.59 0.98
C GLN A 68 -7.59 10.32 0.12
N VAL A 69 -8.62 10.33 -0.73
CA VAL A 69 -8.89 9.26 -1.68
C VAL A 69 -8.54 9.73 -3.08
N THR A 70 -7.83 8.90 -3.82
CA THR A 70 -7.54 9.10 -5.24
C THR A 70 -8.12 7.96 -6.05
N PHE A 71 -8.81 8.29 -7.13
CA PHE A 71 -9.39 7.37 -8.09
C PHE A 71 -8.64 7.52 -9.39
N VAL A 72 -8.23 6.42 -10.00
CA VAL A 72 -7.65 6.44 -11.35
C VAL A 72 -8.32 5.37 -12.18
N TYR A 73 -8.84 5.73 -13.35
CA TYR A 73 -9.30 4.77 -14.34
C TYR A 73 -8.69 5.08 -15.70
N GLY A 74 -8.34 4.04 -16.45
CA GLY A 74 -7.68 4.18 -17.74
C GLY A 74 -8.05 3.08 -18.70
N VAL A 75 -7.23 2.91 -19.74
CA VAL A 75 -7.47 1.90 -20.78
C VAL A 75 -7.29 0.47 -20.27
N GLN A 76 -6.51 0.23 -19.21
CA GLN A 76 -6.14 -1.12 -18.76
C GLN A 76 -6.36 -1.40 -17.28
N LEU A 77 -6.71 -0.36 -16.50
CA LEU A 77 -6.86 -0.50 -15.06
C LEU A 77 -7.88 0.46 -14.49
N ALA A 78 -8.37 0.13 -13.31
CA ALA A 78 -9.02 1.06 -12.42
C ALA A 78 -8.47 0.82 -11.01
N ARG A 79 -8.11 1.89 -10.30
CA ARG A 79 -7.61 1.81 -8.92
C ARG A 79 -8.20 2.88 -8.03
N VAL A 80 -8.35 2.55 -6.76
CA VAL A 80 -8.65 3.47 -5.67
C VAL A 80 -7.51 3.39 -4.67
N VAL A 81 -7.02 4.56 -4.26
CA VAL A 81 -5.96 4.73 -3.27
C VAL A 81 -6.54 5.53 -2.12
N LEU A 82 -6.51 4.97 -0.91
CA LEU A 82 -6.84 5.66 0.33
C LEU A 82 -5.56 5.87 1.15
N ILE A 83 -5.36 7.09 1.62
CA ILE A 83 -4.37 7.41 2.66
C ILE A 83 -5.17 7.66 3.94
N PRO A 84 -5.19 6.73 4.91
CA PRO A 84 -6.05 6.87 6.07
C PRO A 84 -5.66 8.08 6.92
N LYS A 85 -6.64 8.93 7.27
CA LYS A 85 -6.45 10.02 8.23
C LYS A 85 -6.33 9.54 9.68
N SER A 86 -6.85 8.35 9.96
CA SER A 86 -6.82 7.69 11.26
C SER A 86 -6.83 6.18 11.10
N ALA A 87 -6.41 5.46 12.15
CA ALA A 87 -6.35 4.00 12.17
C ALA A 87 -7.72 3.28 12.02
N GLN A 88 -8.83 4.02 12.03
CA GLN A 88 -10.20 3.48 11.97
C GLN A 88 -10.95 3.83 10.67
N SER A 89 -10.28 4.38 9.66
CA SER A 89 -10.95 4.78 8.41
C SER A 89 -11.22 3.57 7.51
N ASP A 90 -12.35 2.89 7.73
CA ASP A 90 -12.84 1.78 6.89
C ASP A 90 -13.57 2.26 5.62
N LYS A 91 -13.14 3.40 5.05
CA LYS A 91 -13.86 4.05 3.95
C LYS A 91 -13.52 3.48 2.57
N LEU A 92 -12.44 2.70 2.46
CA LEU A 92 -11.99 2.18 1.16
C LEU A 92 -13.05 1.27 0.54
N GLY A 93 -13.71 0.43 1.34
CA GLY A 93 -14.75 -0.47 0.86
C GLY A 93 -15.89 0.25 0.15
N ASP A 94 -16.37 1.34 0.74
CA ASP A 94 -17.47 2.16 0.22
C ASP A 94 -17.10 2.81 -1.12
N TYR A 95 -15.90 3.39 -1.19
CA TYR A 95 -15.40 4.03 -2.40
C TYR A 95 -15.10 3.02 -3.51
N ALA A 96 -14.34 1.98 -3.19
CA ALA A 96 -13.83 1.02 -4.17
C ALA A 96 -14.95 0.22 -4.82
N ASN A 97 -15.96 -0.23 -4.06
CA ASN A 97 -17.05 -1.01 -4.62
C ASN A 97 -17.84 -0.22 -5.69
N GLU A 98 -18.26 0.99 -5.36
CA GLU A 98 -19.02 1.84 -6.29
C GLU A 98 -18.17 2.31 -7.48
N PHE A 99 -16.94 2.77 -7.21
CA PHE A 99 -16.04 3.24 -8.26
C PHE A 99 -15.75 2.15 -9.30
N ILE A 100 -15.33 0.96 -8.85
CA ILE A 100 -14.99 -0.14 -9.74
C ILE A 100 -16.23 -0.56 -10.54
N ASN A 101 -17.40 -0.65 -9.91
CA ASN A 101 -18.65 -0.99 -10.62
C ASN A 101 -19.03 0.04 -11.69
N ILE A 102 -18.92 1.35 -11.40
CA ILE A 102 -19.18 2.42 -12.38
C ILE A 102 -18.24 2.30 -13.57
N VAL A 103 -16.94 2.09 -13.32
CA VAL A 103 -15.92 1.98 -14.37
C VAL A 103 -16.16 0.73 -15.23
N LEU A 104 -16.26 -0.45 -14.62
CA LEU A 104 -16.44 -1.71 -15.37
C LEU A 104 -17.72 -1.71 -16.20
N ARG A 105 -18.83 -1.18 -15.64
CA ARG A 105 -20.11 -1.05 -16.35
C ARG A 105 -20.01 -0.11 -17.54
N ASN A 106 -19.46 1.09 -17.35
CA ASN A 106 -19.38 2.08 -18.43
C ASN A 106 -18.40 1.66 -19.53
N LEU A 107 -17.29 1.00 -19.16
CA LEU A 107 -16.30 0.49 -20.11
C LEU A 107 -16.65 -0.88 -20.72
N GLU A 108 -17.78 -1.47 -20.31
CA GLU A 108 -18.27 -2.78 -20.76
C GLU A 108 -17.23 -3.91 -20.57
N VAL A 109 -16.44 -3.82 -19.49
CA VAL A 109 -15.41 -4.80 -19.14
C VAL A 109 -16.07 -6.05 -18.56
N LYS A 110 -15.88 -7.18 -19.22
CA LYS A 110 -16.44 -8.48 -18.81
C LYS A 110 -15.46 -9.38 -18.06
N THR A 111 -14.16 -9.14 -18.25
CA THR A 111 -13.10 -9.99 -17.71
C THR A 111 -12.00 -9.14 -17.13
N LEU A 112 -11.57 -9.49 -15.92
CA LEU A 112 -10.48 -8.89 -15.20
C LEU A 112 -9.27 -9.80 -15.32
N THR A 113 -8.11 -9.26 -15.66
CA THR A 113 -6.84 -10.00 -15.74
C THR A 113 -6.10 -10.03 -14.40
N ARG A 114 -6.45 -9.12 -13.50
CA ARG A 114 -5.91 -9.03 -12.14
C ARG A 114 -6.90 -8.27 -11.27
N VAL A 115 -7.11 -8.76 -10.05
CA VAL A 115 -7.74 -8.02 -8.96
C VAL A 115 -6.77 -8.06 -7.80
N ALA A 116 -6.44 -6.92 -7.23
CA ALA A 116 -5.44 -6.82 -6.18
C ALA A 116 -5.86 -5.82 -5.10
N GLN A 117 -5.49 -6.13 -3.86
CA GLN A 117 -5.41 -5.16 -2.78
C GLN A 117 -3.99 -5.07 -2.27
N ARG A 118 -3.49 -3.84 -2.14
CA ARG A 118 -2.20 -3.56 -1.54
C ARG A 118 -2.37 -2.69 -0.30
N VAL A 119 -2.04 -3.24 0.86
CA VAL A 119 -2.03 -2.53 2.14
C VAL A 119 -0.59 -2.25 2.56
N ILE A 120 -0.31 -1.01 2.93
CA ILE A 120 1.00 -0.54 3.39
C ILE A 120 0.88 -0.08 4.84
N TYR A 121 1.72 -0.64 5.69
CA TYR A 121 1.87 -0.26 7.09
C TYR A 121 3.24 0.38 7.32
N HIS A 122 3.25 1.39 8.18
CA HIS A 122 4.46 1.91 8.80
C HIS A 122 4.56 1.36 10.22
N ILE A 123 5.58 0.53 10.45
CA ILE A 123 5.95 0.06 11.79
C ILE A 123 6.95 1.07 12.34
N LEU A 124 6.54 1.89 13.31
CA LEU A 124 7.36 3.00 13.79
C LEU A 124 8.62 2.50 14.53
N THR A 125 9.72 3.21 14.30
CA THR A 125 11.03 2.96 14.92
C THR A 125 11.64 4.28 15.40
N GLU A 126 12.53 4.22 16.39
CA GLU A 126 13.19 5.40 16.97
C GLU A 126 14.23 5.99 15.99
N SER A 127 14.81 5.16 15.12
CA SER A 127 15.82 5.60 14.16
C SER A 127 15.81 4.75 12.88
N LYS A 128 16.39 5.30 11.81
CA LYS A 128 16.65 4.54 10.58
C LYS A 128 17.49 3.29 10.81
N ALA A 129 18.50 3.38 11.68
CA ALA A 129 19.35 2.25 12.04
C ALA A 129 18.56 1.13 12.72
N GLU A 130 17.59 1.46 13.56
CA GLU A 130 16.70 0.47 14.18
C GLU A 130 15.80 -0.21 13.13
N ALA A 131 15.24 0.54 12.17
CA ALA A 131 14.46 -0.05 11.07
C ALA A 131 15.29 -1.01 10.21
N GLU A 132 16.53 -0.64 9.89
CA GLU A 132 17.49 -1.50 9.18
C GLU A 132 17.84 -2.74 10.00
N GLU A 133 18.10 -2.60 11.31
CA GLU A 133 18.40 -3.71 12.21
C GLU A 133 17.22 -4.69 12.32
N ARG A 134 15.98 -4.19 12.42
CA ARG A 134 14.77 -5.02 12.44
C ARG A 134 14.61 -5.81 11.14
N LEU A 135 14.83 -5.17 9.99
CA LEU A 135 14.82 -5.84 8.68
C LEU A 135 15.86 -6.97 8.63
N GLU A 136 17.10 -6.69 9.05
CA GLU A 136 18.17 -7.71 9.09
C GLU A 136 17.87 -8.85 10.06
N LYS A 137 17.31 -8.55 11.24
CA LYS A 137 16.92 -9.56 12.24
C LYS A 137 15.84 -10.48 11.69
N PHE A 138 14.81 -9.92 11.06
CA PHE A 138 13.75 -10.69 10.43
C PHE A 138 14.32 -11.60 9.33
N ALA A 139 15.11 -11.03 8.43
CA ALA A 139 15.78 -11.74 7.35
C ALA A 139 16.61 -12.93 7.89
N LYS A 140 17.47 -12.69 8.88
CA LYS A 140 18.29 -13.74 9.53
C LYS A 140 17.44 -14.82 10.20
N ARG A 141 16.40 -14.44 10.95
CA ARG A 141 15.49 -15.38 11.66
C ARG A 141 14.82 -16.35 10.71
N HIS A 142 14.43 -15.88 9.52
CA HIS A 142 13.75 -16.68 8.50
C HIS A 142 14.67 -17.20 7.39
N HIS A 143 15.99 -17.10 7.58
CA HIS A 143 17.00 -17.47 6.58
C HIS A 143 16.78 -16.81 5.20
N ALA A 144 16.06 -15.69 5.17
CA ALA A 144 15.82 -14.90 3.98
C ALA A 144 16.95 -13.88 3.86
N GLY A 145 17.61 -13.77 2.70
CA GLY A 145 18.69 -12.79 2.52
C GLY A 145 20.01 -13.17 3.20
N ALA A 146 20.31 -14.47 3.32
CA ALA A 146 21.70 -14.89 3.52
C ALA A 146 22.58 -14.16 2.51
N ASN A 147 23.55 -13.37 2.98
CA ASN A 147 24.43 -12.62 2.09
C ASN A 147 25.31 -13.64 1.34
N VAL A 148 24.82 -14.16 0.22
CA VAL A 148 25.55 -15.10 -0.66
C VAL A 148 26.87 -14.49 -1.11
N LEU A 149 26.98 -13.16 -1.06
CA LEU A 149 28.21 -12.45 -1.40
C LEU A 149 29.22 -12.41 -0.25
N SER A 150 28.83 -12.78 0.98
CA SER A 150 29.76 -12.82 2.12
C SER A 150 30.81 -13.92 1.98
N SER A 151 30.52 -14.98 1.23
CA SER A 151 31.47 -16.04 0.89
C SER A 151 32.36 -15.72 -0.32
N SER A 152 32.20 -14.54 -0.95
CA SER A 152 32.98 -14.17 -2.14
C SER A 152 34.44 -13.81 -1.87
N GLY A 153 34.78 -13.50 -0.61
CA GLY A 153 36.11 -12.99 -0.23
C GLY A 153 36.38 -11.53 -0.63
N ASP A 154 35.43 -10.86 -1.32
CA ASP A 154 35.52 -9.44 -1.68
C ASP A 154 34.89 -8.56 -0.58
N GLU A 155 35.70 -7.71 0.04
CA GLU A 155 35.28 -6.77 1.10
C GLU A 155 34.15 -5.83 0.66
N ARG A 156 34.11 -5.43 -0.62
CA ARG A 156 33.07 -4.54 -1.14
C ARG A 156 31.71 -5.23 -1.20
N LEU A 157 31.72 -6.55 -1.40
CA LEU A 157 30.54 -7.38 -1.50
C LEU A 157 30.08 -7.85 -0.12
N SER A 158 31.02 -8.18 0.78
CA SER A 158 30.71 -8.54 2.17
C SER A 158 30.17 -7.36 2.98
N ALA A 159 30.57 -6.12 2.65
CA ALA A 159 30.05 -4.90 3.27
C ALA A 159 28.63 -4.49 2.83
N LYS A 160 28.01 -5.20 1.86
CA LYS A 160 26.64 -4.88 1.41
C LYS A 160 25.64 -5.22 2.51
N LYS A 161 24.76 -4.26 2.80
CA LYS A 161 23.64 -4.41 3.75
C LYS A 161 22.33 -4.69 3.03
N LEU A 162 21.45 -5.43 3.70
CA LEU A 162 20.09 -5.67 3.23
C LEU A 162 19.31 -4.35 3.25
N ARG A 163 18.82 -3.91 2.09
CA ARG A 163 17.99 -2.69 1.97
C ARG A 163 16.50 -2.98 1.90
N GLU A 164 16.15 -4.11 1.31
CA GLU A 164 14.78 -4.48 0.99
C GLU A 164 14.67 -6.00 0.95
N LEU A 165 13.61 -6.54 1.53
CA LEU A 165 13.26 -7.95 1.43
C LEU A 165 11.92 -8.06 0.70
N MET A 166 11.90 -8.82 -0.39
CA MET A 166 10.69 -9.16 -1.13
C MET A 166 10.41 -10.65 -1.01
N LEU A 167 9.20 -11.00 -0.57
CA LEU A 167 8.71 -12.37 -0.49
C LEU A 167 7.52 -12.52 -1.43
N ARG A 168 7.51 -13.59 -2.22
CA ARG A 168 6.43 -13.90 -3.16
C ARG A 168 5.91 -15.29 -2.87
N PHE A 169 4.64 -15.38 -2.57
CA PHE A 169 3.92 -16.62 -2.33
C PHE A 169 2.81 -16.74 -3.36
N GLU A 170 2.68 -17.90 -4.00
CA GLU A 170 1.68 -18.10 -5.04
C GLU A 170 1.11 -19.51 -5.02
N ASP A 171 -0.16 -19.60 -5.38
CA ASP A 171 -0.78 -20.83 -5.82
C ASP A 171 -1.27 -20.66 -7.28
N GLU A 172 -2.16 -21.55 -7.72
CA GLU A 172 -2.72 -21.52 -9.08
C GLU A 172 -3.65 -20.32 -9.32
N LYS A 173 -4.30 -19.80 -8.27
CA LYS A 173 -5.39 -18.82 -8.36
C LYS A 173 -4.98 -17.44 -7.87
N THR A 174 -4.13 -17.37 -6.85
CA THR A 174 -3.80 -16.16 -6.11
C THR A 174 -2.30 -16.04 -5.86
N GLY A 175 -1.86 -14.83 -5.54
CA GLY A 175 -0.52 -14.53 -5.11
C GLY A 175 -0.51 -13.47 -4.01
N ILE A 176 0.55 -13.49 -3.22
CA ILE A 176 0.84 -12.51 -2.17
C ILE A 176 2.28 -12.05 -2.37
N ASN A 177 2.47 -10.76 -2.60
CA ASN A 177 3.78 -10.11 -2.60
C ASN A 177 3.92 -9.31 -1.30
N ILE A 178 4.90 -9.66 -0.47
CA ILE A 178 5.25 -8.92 0.73
C ILE A 178 6.57 -8.20 0.49
N THR A 179 6.63 -6.91 0.81
CA THR A 179 7.84 -6.11 0.77
C THR A 179 8.12 -5.51 2.14
N LEU A 180 9.34 -5.68 2.63
CA LEU A 180 9.86 -5.02 3.82
C LEU A 180 11.01 -4.09 3.44
N LYS A 181 10.99 -2.85 3.93
CA LYS A 181 12.05 -1.88 3.66
C LYS A 181 12.14 -0.84 4.77
N ALA A 182 13.36 -0.48 5.17
CA ALA A 182 13.57 0.66 6.05
C ALA A 182 13.23 1.97 5.30
N GLY A 183 12.40 2.81 5.92
CA GLY A 183 11.92 4.06 5.37
C GLY A 183 12.05 5.22 6.36
N GLU A 184 11.99 6.43 5.80
CA GLU A 184 11.95 7.67 6.55
C GLU A 184 10.97 8.64 5.89
N SER A 185 10.25 9.39 6.70
CA SER A 185 9.43 10.52 6.27
C SER A 185 10.11 11.80 6.72
N VAL A 186 10.45 12.64 5.75
CA VAL A 186 11.11 13.93 5.94
C VAL A 186 10.29 14.98 5.22
N PHE A 187 10.00 16.07 5.92
CA PHE A 187 9.36 17.24 5.33
C PHE A 187 10.42 18.09 4.63
N ASN A 188 10.24 18.29 3.32
CA ASN A 188 11.09 19.18 2.55
C ASN A 188 10.32 20.47 2.25
N ILE A 189 10.80 21.61 2.75
CA ILE A 189 10.26 22.94 2.41
C ILE A 189 11.18 23.57 1.36
N THR A 190 10.60 23.93 0.22
CA THR A 190 11.26 24.67 -0.85
C THR A 190 10.50 25.96 -1.12
N GLY A 191 11.20 27.10 -1.19
CA GLY A 191 10.60 28.39 -1.56
C GLY A 191 11.18 29.58 -0.80
N PRO A 192 10.63 30.79 -1.06
CA PRO A 192 10.94 31.99 -0.29
C PRO A 192 10.68 31.75 1.20
N ASN A 193 11.56 32.24 2.07
CA ASN A 193 11.49 32.07 3.54
C ASN A 193 11.58 30.61 4.04
N SER A 194 12.00 29.65 3.20
CA SER A 194 12.19 28.26 3.62
C SER A 194 13.14 28.12 4.81
N ASP A 195 14.19 28.94 4.90
CA ASP A 195 15.12 28.95 6.03
C ASP A 195 14.48 29.33 7.36
N GLU A 196 13.50 30.24 7.34
CA GLU A 196 12.76 30.67 8.54
C GLU A 196 11.77 29.60 9.00
N LEU A 197 11.24 28.79 8.07
CA LEU A 197 10.29 27.73 8.37
C LEU A 197 10.96 26.41 8.80
N ARG A 198 12.24 26.19 8.43
CA ARG A 198 13.00 24.98 8.77
C ARG A 198 12.95 24.58 10.26
N PRO A 199 13.07 25.50 11.24
CA PRO A 199 13.00 25.14 12.66
C PRO A 199 11.63 24.64 13.13
N HIS A 200 10.56 24.94 12.39
CA HIS A 200 9.19 24.54 12.73
C HIS A 200 8.77 23.24 12.05
N ILE A 201 9.65 22.65 11.25
CA ILE A 201 9.39 21.39 10.56
C ILE A 201 9.33 20.24 11.58
N PRO A 202 8.31 19.36 11.52
CA PRO A 202 8.28 18.18 12.37
C PRO A 202 9.54 17.31 12.19
N PRO A 203 10.03 16.66 13.27
CA PRO A 203 11.19 15.80 13.16
C PRO A 203 10.90 14.62 12.20
N PRO A 204 11.95 14.07 11.55
CA PRO A 204 11.81 12.89 10.72
C PRO A 204 11.15 11.74 11.48
N LYS A 205 10.26 11.01 10.80
CA LYS A 205 9.73 9.75 11.31
C LYS A 205 10.45 8.60 10.62
N TYR A 206 10.88 7.61 11.38
CA TYR A 206 11.53 6.41 10.86
C TYR A 206 10.61 5.22 11.02
N PHE A 207 10.60 4.33 10.03
CA PHE A 207 9.71 3.17 10.05
C PHE A 207 10.28 2.01 9.25
N LEU A 208 9.88 0.79 9.63
CA LEU A 208 9.92 -0.36 8.75
C LEU A 208 8.62 -0.37 7.94
N VAL A 209 8.73 -0.18 6.63
CA VAL A 209 7.59 -0.31 5.71
C VAL A 209 7.29 -1.78 5.53
N PHE A 210 6.05 -2.18 5.85
CA PHE A 210 5.49 -3.46 5.46
C PHE A 210 4.43 -3.22 4.38
N SER A 211 4.59 -3.83 3.21
CA SER A 211 3.65 -3.70 2.10
C SER A 211 3.21 -5.09 1.66
N ALA A 212 1.92 -5.41 1.78
CA ALA A 212 1.33 -6.67 1.32
C ALA A 212 0.39 -6.41 0.13
N ASP A 213 0.70 -7.00 -1.02
CA ASP A 213 -0.12 -6.99 -2.24
C ASP A 213 -0.69 -8.39 -2.47
N ILE A 214 -1.98 -8.56 -2.23
CA ILE A 214 -2.73 -9.81 -2.41
C ILE A 214 -3.52 -9.72 -3.71
N TYR A 215 -3.35 -10.68 -4.61
CA TYR A 215 -3.89 -10.58 -5.97
C TYR A 215 -4.34 -11.89 -6.59
N THR A 216 -5.21 -11.79 -7.59
CA THR A 216 -5.58 -12.90 -8.46
C THR A 216 -4.57 -13.08 -9.60
N LYS A 217 -4.34 -14.35 -9.97
CA LYS A 217 -3.49 -14.76 -11.11
C LYS A 217 -4.31 -15.20 -12.31
N GLN A 218 -5.50 -15.74 -12.07
CA GLN A 218 -6.39 -16.20 -13.12
C GLN A 218 -7.37 -15.10 -13.52
N PRO A 219 -7.80 -15.07 -14.79
CA PRO A 219 -8.86 -14.18 -15.22
C PRO A 219 -10.13 -14.40 -14.39
N LEU A 220 -10.76 -13.30 -13.95
CA LEU A 220 -11.99 -13.31 -13.18
C LEU A 220 -13.10 -12.66 -14.01
N ALA A 221 -14.31 -13.21 -14.00
CA ALA A 221 -15.45 -12.51 -14.59
C ALA A 221 -15.76 -11.25 -13.77
N ALA A 222 -15.97 -10.12 -14.45
CA ALA A 222 -16.26 -8.85 -13.75
C ALA A 222 -17.50 -8.95 -12.83
N ALA A 223 -18.48 -9.77 -13.21
CA ALA A 223 -19.69 -10.01 -12.42
C ALA A 223 -19.47 -10.84 -11.14
N GLU A 224 -18.35 -11.54 -11.03
CA GLU A 224 -17.99 -12.34 -9.84
C GLU A 224 -17.22 -11.52 -8.79
N LEU A 225 -16.77 -10.31 -9.16
CA LEU A 225 -16.02 -9.46 -8.25
C LEU A 225 -16.94 -8.80 -7.24
N ILE A 226 -16.75 -9.13 -5.96
CA ILE A 226 -17.34 -8.41 -4.82
C ILE A 226 -16.20 -7.71 -4.07
N VAL A 227 -15.99 -6.43 -4.38
CA VAL A 227 -14.82 -5.65 -3.91
C VAL A 227 -14.77 -5.56 -2.38
N SER A 228 -15.91 -5.34 -1.72
CA SER A 228 -16.00 -5.22 -0.27
C SER A 228 -15.65 -6.53 0.46
N GLU A 229 -16.02 -7.68 -0.10
CA GLU A 229 -15.65 -8.99 0.46
C GLU A 229 -14.16 -9.26 0.32
N LEU A 230 -13.58 -8.88 -0.81
CA LEU A 230 -12.15 -8.97 -1.05
C LEU A 230 -11.37 -8.13 -0.04
N ILE A 231 -11.74 -6.85 0.14
CA ILE A 231 -11.12 -5.95 1.12
C ILE A 231 -11.18 -6.55 2.52
N ARG A 232 -12.39 -6.87 3.00
CA ARG A 232 -12.61 -7.42 4.34
C ARG A 232 -11.81 -8.71 4.59
N SER A 233 -11.76 -9.60 3.60
CA SER A 233 -11.03 -10.87 3.70
C SER A 233 -9.52 -10.64 3.80
N ASN A 234 -8.99 -9.77 2.93
CA ASN A 234 -7.57 -9.44 2.87
C ASN A 234 -7.12 -8.64 4.09
N ASP A 235 -7.88 -7.66 4.56
CA ASP A 235 -7.56 -6.90 5.77
C ASP A 235 -7.46 -7.82 6.98
N LYS A 236 -8.38 -8.78 7.09
CA LYS A 236 -8.31 -9.81 8.13
C LYS A 236 -7.07 -10.67 7.96
N LEU A 237 -6.74 -11.13 6.75
CA LEU A 237 -5.54 -11.90 6.48
C LEU A 237 -4.26 -11.14 6.87
N VAL A 238 -4.17 -9.87 6.47
CA VAL A 238 -3.01 -9.02 6.73
C VAL A 238 -2.86 -8.75 8.23
N SER A 239 -3.91 -8.24 8.88
CA SER A 239 -3.87 -7.85 10.29
C SER A 239 -3.68 -9.03 11.25
N THR A 240 -4.26 -10.20 10.95
CA THR A 240 -4.24 -11.34 11.89
C THR A 240 -3.16 -12.37 11.59
N ARG A 241 -2.61 -12.42 10.37
CA ARG A 241 -1.67 -13.47 9.97
C ARG A 241 -0.38 -12.98 9.37
N LEU A 242 -0.40 -11.91 8.57
CA LEU A 242 0.82 -11.45 7.90
C LEU A 242 1.58 -10.46 8.77
N LEU A 243 0.98 -9.33 9.12
CA LEU A 243 1.63 -8.26 9.87
C LEU A 243 2.26 -8.73 11.20
N PRO A 244 1.61 -9.59 12.02
CA PRO A 244 2.20 -10.08 13.27
C PRO A 244 3.55 -10.76 13.10
N LEU A 245 3.79 -11.44 11.97
CA LEU A 245 5.06 -12.11 11.68
C LEU A 245 6.24 -11.14 11.60
N PHE A 246 5.97 -9.85 11.38
CA PHE A 246 6.97 -8.80 11.18
C PHE A 246 7.04 -7.80 12.34
N THR A 247 6.14 -7.90 13.32
CA THR A 247 6.09 -7.01 14.49
C THR A 247 6.63 -7.66 15.77
N ASP A 248 6.73 -8.99 15.81
CA ASP A 248 7.24 -9.78 16.95
C ASP A 248 8.78 -10.00 16.92
#